data_AF-A0A7L4DDF2-F1
#
_entry.id   AF-A0A7L4DDF2-F1
#
_cell.length_a   1.000
_cell.length_b   1.000
_cell.length_c   1.000
_cell.angle_alpha   90.00
_cell.angle_beta   90.00
_cell.angle_gamma   90.00
#
_symmetry.space_group_name_H-M   'P 1'
#
loop_
_entity.id
_entity.type
_entity.pdbx_description
1 polymer ?
#
loop_
_entity_poly.entity_id
_entity_poly.type
_entity_poly.pdbx_seq_one_letter_code
_entity_poly.pdbx_strand_id
1 'polypeptide(L)'
;MLILKCPGQLQRLEETLRRNLPLALPVLGTVMTVARGNPASYEVLVDSWPHFGVVLTRLRPEENRDPKDFYTNQLTVFYRDEGAWRELLGGTEAVGWMQAFQMHGMQDGTYEAMREAAEAKGLQLE
;
A
#
# COMPACT_ATOMS: atom_id res chain seq x y z
N MET A 1 9.35 5.13 4.25
CA MET A 1 8.61 5.12 2.97
C MET A 1 8.74 6.48 2.29
N LEU A 2 8.92 6.49 0.97
CA LEU A 2 8.96 7.66 0.11
C LEU A 2 7.61 7.80 -0.61
N ILE A 3 7.04 9.01 -0.67
CA ILE A 3 5.81 9.28 -1.42
C ILE A 3 6.17 9.73 -2.84
N LEU A 4 5.73 8.99 -3.85
CA LEU A 4 5.95 9.35 -5.25
C LEU A 4 4.90 10.35 -5.72
N LYS A 5 5.36 11.54 -6.13
CA LYS A 5 4.51 12.60 -6.69
C LYS A 5 4.92 13.00 -8.12
N CYS A 6 6.16 12.70 -8.52
CA CYS A 6 6.66 13.09 -9.83
C CYS A 6 5.97 12.27 -10.94
N PRO A 7 5.40 12.91 -11.97
CA PRO A 7 4.74 12.21 -13.07
C PRO A 7 5.64 11.16 -13.75
N GLY A 8 6.92 11.47 -13.97
CA GLY A 8 7.87 10.54 -14.56
C GLY A 8 8.19 9.33 -13.67
N GLN A 9 8.15 9.48 -12.34
CA GLN A 9 8.30 8.36 -11.42
C GLN A 9 7.05 7.47 -11.43
N LEU A 10 5.87 8.09 -11.36
CA LEU A 10 4.59 7.37 -11.41
C LEU A 10 4.41 6.60 -12.72
N GLN A 11 4.80 7.17 -13.86
CA GLN A 11 4.77 6.49 -15.15
C GLN A 11 5.67 5.25 -15.18
N ARG A 12 6.91 5.35 -14.70
CA ARG A 12 7.84 4.21 -14.61
C ARG A 12 7.33 3.12 -13.67
N LEU A 13 6.69 3.52 -12.57
CA LEU A 13 6.06 2.60 -11.65
C LEU A 13 4.87 1.89 -12.32
N GLU A 14 4.00 2.63 -13.03
CA GLU A 14 2.88 2.07 -13.78
C GLU A 14 3.35 1.00 -14.79
N GLU A 15 4.38 1.29 -15.58
CA GLU A 15 4.97 0.34 -16.53
C GLU A 15 5.51 -0.92 -15.85
N THR A 16 6.12 -0.77 -14.67
CA THR A 16 6.63 -1.90 -13.88
C THR A 16 5.48 -2.77 -13.36
N LEU A 17 4.43 -2.15 -12.80
CA LEU A 17 3.27 -2.85 -12.26
C LEU A 17 2.49 -3.58 -13.36
N ARG A 18 2.35 -3.00 -14.56
CA ARG A 18 1.71 -3.65 -15.72
C ARG A 18 2.35 -4.98 -16.09
N ARG A 19 3.67 -5.12 -15.93
CA ARG A 19 4.41 -6.36 -16.20
C ARG A 19 4.19 -7.45 -15.15
N ASN A 20 3.58 -7.10 -14.01
CA ASN A 20 3.34 -7.99 -12.87
C ASN A 20 1.85 -8.29 -12.67
N LEU A 21 1.02 -8.06 -13.69
CA LEU A 21 -0.38 -8.47 -13.66
C LEU A 21 -0.51 -10.01 -13.70
N PRO A 22 -1.50 -10.59 -12.99
CA PRO A 22 -2.58 -9.90 -12.27
C PRO A 22 -2.21 -9.42 -10.86
N LEU A 23 -1.07 -9.83 -10.29
CA LEU A 23 -0.72 -9.60 -8.88
C LEU A 23 -0.66 -8.12 -8.49
N ALA A 24 -0.21 -7.26 -9.40
CA ALA A 24 -0.09 -5.83 -9.17
C ALA A 24 -1.39 -5.04 -9.40
N LEU A 25 -2.52 -5.70 -9.75
CA LEU A 25 -3.73 -5.04 -10.20
C LEU A 25 -4.30 -4.01 -9.21
N PRO A 26 -4.42 -4.30 -7.89
CA PRO A 26 -4.97 -3.33 -6.93
C PRO A 26 -4.14 -2.04 -6.87
N VAL A 27 -2.81 -2.17 -6.81
CA VAL A 27 -1.87 -1.04 -6.75
C VAL A 27 -1.85 -0.27 -8.06
N LEU A 28 -1.87 -0.98 -9.20
CA LEU A 28 -1.82 -0.37 -10.53
C LEU A 28 -2.97 0.61 -10.72
N GLY A 29 -4.20 0.24 -10.33
CA GLY A 29 -5.37 1.11 -10.45
C GLY A 29 -5.23 2.42 -9.68
N THR A 30 -4.69 2.35 -8.46
CA THR A 30 -4.47 3.54 -7.63
C THR A 30 -3.33 4.41 -8.18
N VAL A 31 -2.20 3.82 -8.60
CA VAL A 31 -1.09 4.55 -9.25
C VAL A 31 -1.57 5.29 -10.49
N MET A 32 -2.37 4.62 -11.31
CA MET A 32 -3.03 5.18 -12.49
C MET A 32 -3.95 6.37 -12.16
N THR A 33 -4.66 6.31 -11.04
CA THR A 33 -5.52 7.40 -10.55
C THR A 33 -4.69 8.59 -10.07
N VAL A 34 -3.63 8.32 -9.31
CA VAL A 34 -2.74 9.37 -8.79
C VAL A 34 -1.99 10.07 -9.92
N ALA A 35 -1.50 9.32 -10.91
CA ALA A 35 -0.82 9.87 -12.09
C ALA A 35 -1.73 10.77 -12.94
N ARG A 36 -3.06 10.65 -12.82
CA ARG A 36 -4.06 11.36 -13.62
C ARG A 36 -4.84 12.41 -12.82
N GLY A 37 -4.18 13.04 -11.85
CA GLY A 37 -4.71 14.19 -11.11
C GLY A 37 -5.24 13.89 -9.71
N ASN A 38 -5.36 12.61 -9.33
CA ASN A 38 -5.61 12.19 -7.96
C ASN A 38 -6.82 12.85 -7.25
N PRO A 39 -8.04 12.77 -7.82
CA PRO A 39 -9.21 13.45 -7.25
C PRO A 39 -9.61 12.95 -5.86
N ALA A 40 -9.22 11.73 -5.50
CA ALA A 40 -9.56 11.07 -4.23
C ALA A 40 -8.42 11.10 -3.20
N SER A 41 -7.42 11.98 -3.38
CA SER A 41 -6.34 12.20 -2.40
C SER A 41 -5.60 10.92 -1.96
N TYR A 42 -5.32 9.99 -2.88
CA TYR A 42 -4.50 8.83 -2.58
C TYR A 42 -2.99 9.17 -2.55
N GLU A 43 -2.22 8.40 -1.79
CA GLU A 43 -0.77 8.42 -1.79
C GLU A 43 -0.22 7.14 -2.40
N VAL A 44 0.88 7.25 -3.16
CA VAL A 44 1.69 6.12 -3.61
C VAL A 44 3.00 6.13 -2.84
N LEU A 45 3.20 5.13 -2.00
CA LEU A 45 4.37 4.98 -1.15
C LEU A 45 5.24 3.84 -1.65
N VAL A 46 6.55 4.04 -1.62
CA VAL A 46 7.55 3.00 -1.88
C VAL A 46 8.57 2.95 -0.75
N ASP A 47 9.13 1.78 -0.47
CA ASP A 47 10.23 1.62 0.50
C ASP A 47 11.51 2.30 0.01
N SER A 48 11.81 2.18 -1.29
CA SER A 48 12.96 2.80 -1.95
C SER A 48 12.64 3.16 -3.41
N TRP A 49 13.48 3.98 -4.04
CA TRP A 49 13.31 4.36 -5.45
C TRP A 49 14.67 4.54 -6.15
N PRO A 50 14.86 4.08 -7.40
CA PRO A 50 13.90 3.40 -8.28
C PRO A 50 13.71 1.90 -8.03
N HIS A 51 14.58 1.28 -7.23
CA HIS A 51 14.59 -0.16 -6.98
C HIS A 51 13.76 -0.55 -5.75
N PHE A 52 12.46 -0.30 -5.79
CA PHE A 52 11.54 -0.60 -4.67
C PHE A 52 11.40 -2.11 -4.39
N GLY A 53 11.36 -2.49 -3.12
CA GLY A 53 10.91 -3.80 -2.65
C GLY A 53 9.40 -3.82 -2.42
N VAL A 54 8.77 -2.70 -2.04
CA VAL A 54 7.33 -2.62 -1.74
C VAL A 54 6.71 -1.35 -2.29
N VAL A 55 5.49 -1.48 -2.81
CA VAL A 55 4.59 -0.38 -3.14
C VAL A 55 3.35 -0.53 -2.29
N LEU A 56 3.01 0.52 -1.56
CA LEU A 56 1.79 0.64 -0.79
C LEU A 56 1.02 1.86 -1.29
N THR A 57 -0.27 1.73 -1.52
CA THR A 57 -1.15 2.88 -1.76
C THR A 57 -2.17 2.99 -0.66
N ARG A 58 -2.51 4.21 -0.27
CA ARG A 58 -3.51 4.47 0.77
C ARG A 58 -4.23 5.79 0.51
N LEU A 59 -5.41 5.95 1.10
CA LEU A 59 -5.99 7.29 1.25
C LEU A 59 -5.04 8.15 2.10
N ARG A 60 -4.87 9.43 1.76
CA ARG A 60 -4.04 10.31 2.57
C ARG A 60 -4.60 10.37 4.01
N PRO A 61 -3.77 10.20 5.06
CA PRO A 61 -4.27 10.07 6.43
C PRO A 61 -5.21 11.20 6.90
N GLU A 62 -5.00 12.43 6.42
CA GLU A 62 -5.85 13.57 6.82
C GLU A 62 -7.27 13.53 6.25
N GLU A 63 -7.50 12.72 5.22
CA GLU A 63 -8.83 12.54 4.62
C GLU A 63 -9.68 11.53 5.40
N ASN A 64 -9.06 10.63 6.17
CA ASN A 64 -9.78 9.71 7.04
C ASN A 64 -10.15 10.40 8.37
N ARG A 65 -11.40 10.86 8.45
CA ARG A 65 -11.92 11.58 9.63
C ARG A 65 -12.51 10.67 10.71
N ASP A 66 -12.91 9.45 10.36
CA ASP A 66 -13.45 8.48 11.30
C ASP A 66 -12.46 7.32 11.47
N PRO A 67 -11.79 7.20 12.62
CA PRO A 67 -10.85 6.10 12.89
C PRO A 67 -11.43 4.70 12.74
N LYS A 68 -12.77 4.55 12.73
CA LYS A 68 -13.47 3.27 12.55
C LYS A 68 -13.90 2.99 11.10
N ASP A 69 -13.79 3.96 10.21
CA ASP A 69 -14.17 3.80 8.81
C ASP A 69 -13.10 3.04 8.01
N PHE A 70 -13.12 1.72 8.18
CA PHE A 70 -12.25 0.82 7.41
C PHE A 70 -12.62 0.76 5.93
N TYR A 71 -13.85 1.14 5.56
CA TYR A 71 -14.36 1.00 4.20
C TYR A 71 -13.70 2.04 3.27
N THR A 72 -13.54 3.27 3.74
CA THR A 72 -12.83 4.31 2.99
C THR A 72 -11.32 4.25 3.18
N ASN A 73 -10.85 3.77 4.34
CA ASN A 73 -9.43 3.59 4.64
C ASN A 73 -8.87 2.31 3.98
N GLN A 74 -8.75 2.33 2.66
CA GLN A 74 -8.24 1.21 1.88
C GLN A 74 -6.75 1.35 1.62
N LEU A 75 -6.01 0.29 1.96
CA LEU A 75 -4.62 0.09 1.63
C LEU A 75 -4.53 -0.95 0.52
N THR A 76 -3.68 -0.72 -0.47
CA THR A 76 -3.33 -1.77 -1.45
C THR A 76 -1.83 -1.95 -1.52
N VAL A 77 -1.38 -3.20 -1.67
CA VAL A 77 0.04 -3.54 -1.61
C VAL A 77 0.47 -4.42 -2.78
N PHE A 78 1.69 -4.16 -3.24
CA PHE A 78 2.45 -5.00 -4.15
C PHE A 78 3.91 -5.00 -3.69
N TYR A 79 4.49 -6.17 -3.46
CA TYR A 79 5.88 -6.34 -3.05
C TYR A 79 6.65 -7.23 -4.02
N ARG A 80 7.93 -6.95 -4.19
CA ARG A 80 8.90 -7.80 -4.89
C ARG A 80 9.84 -8.52 -3.93
N ASP A 81 9.86 -8.07 -2.68
CA ASP A 81 10.68 -8.57 -1.59
C ASP A 81 9.79 -8.81 -0.37
N GLU A 82 9.62 -10.09 0.03
CA GLU A 82 8.81 -10.46 1.19
C GLU A 82 9.43 -9.98 2.51
N GLY A 83 10.77 -9.92 2.59
CA GLY A 83 11.47 -9.40 3.76
C GLY A 83 11.17 -7.92 3.97
N ALA A 84 11.25 -7.12 2.89
CA ALA A 84 10.88 -5.71 2.92
C ALA A 84 9.39 -5.50 3.27
N TRP A 85 8.51 -6.39 2.80
CA TRP A 85 7.10 -6.37 3.17
C TRP A 85 6.88 -6.62 4.67
N ARG A 86 7.51 -7.67 5.22
CA ARG A 86 7.41 -8.00 6.65
C ARG A 86 8.03 -6.91 7.53
N GLU A 87 9.14 -6.31 7.12
CA GLU A 87 9.74 -5.17 7.81
C GLU A 87 8.80 -3.96 7.82
N LEU A 88 8.16 -3.65 6.69
CA LEU A 88 7.19 -2.56 6.57
C LEU A 88 6.01 -2.75 7.53
N LEU A 89 5.47 -3.96 7.63
CA LEU A 89 4.39 -4.33 8.56
C LEU A 89 4.82 -4.17 10.03
N GLY A 90 6.05 -4.54 10.34
CA GLY A 90 6.59 -4.44 11.70
C GLY A 90 6.77 -3.01 12.19
N GLY A 91 7.30 -2.11 11.34
CA GLY A 91 7.96 -0.88 11.81
C GLY A 91 7.48 0.45 11.24
N THR A 92 6.49 0.50 10.33
CA THR A 92 6.14 1.77 9.66
C THR A 92 4.78 2.33 10.06
N GLU A 93 4.70 3.66 10.18
CA GLU A 93 3.42 4.39 10.27
C GLU A 93 2.63 4.36 8.95
N ALA A 94 3.19 3.78 7.88
CA ALA A 94 2.57 3.74 6.56
C ALA A 94 1.28 2.92 6.55
N VAL A 95 1.23 1.84 7.34
CA VAL A 95 0.07 0.94 7.45
C VAL A 95 -1.06 1.57 8.28
N GLY A 96 -0.73 2.51 9.17
CA GLY A 96 -1.76 3.21 9.97
C GLY A 96 -2.45 2.30 10.99
N TRP A 97 -1.70 1.45 11.69
CA TRP A 97 -2.20 0.49 12.70
C TRP A 97 -3.09 1.07 13.83
N MET A 98 -3.15 2.39 13.97
CA MET A 98 -3.99 3.08 14.95
C MET A 98 -5.44 3.29 14.48
N GLN A 99 -5.73 3.03 13.21
CA GLN A 99 -7.06 3.19 12.60
C GLN A 99 -7.52 1.86 11.99
N ALA A 100 -8.83 1.67 11.87
CA ALA A 100 -9.38 0.55 11.13
C ALA A 100 -9.13 0.75 9.62
N PHE A 101 -8.76 -0.31 8.91
CA PHE A 101 -8.48 -0.27 7.47
C PHE A 101 -8.77 -1.60 6.79
N GLN A 102 -8.95 -1.56 5.47
CA GLN A 102 -8.94 -2.75 4.61
C GLN A 102 -7.62 -2.84 3.84
N MET A 103 -7.06 -4.03 3.72
CA MET A 103 -5.87 -4.26 2.91
C MET A 103 -6.16 -5.18 1.73
N HIS A 104 -5.79 -4.74 0.54
CA HIS A 104 -5.87 -5.53 -0.69
C HIS A 104 -4.48 -5.83 -1.23
N GLY A 105 -4.12 -7.11 -1.23
CA GLY A 105 -2.94 -7.64 -1.93
C GLY A 105 -3.31 -8.97 -2.58
N MET A 106 -2.72 -9.24 -3.74
CA MET A 106 -3.01 -10.47 -4.50
C MET A 106 -1.90 -11.52 -4.42
N GLN A 107 -0.85 -11.24 -3.65
CA GLN A 107 0.31 -12.12 -3.57
C GLN A 107 0.13 -13.18 -2.50
N ASP A 108 0.60 -14.39 -2.79
CA ASP A 108 0.60 -15.49 -1.82
C ASP A 108 1.38 -15.08 -0.56
N GLY A 109 0.85 -15.40 0.62
CA GLY A 109 1.44 -15.03 1.90
C GLY A 109 1.09 -13.64 2.40
N THR A 110 0.38 -12.80 1.61
CA THR A 110 -0.03 -11.45 2.06
C THR A 110 -0.88 -11.53 3.33
N TYR A 111 -1.85 -12.44 3.36
CA TYR A 111 -2.77 -12.62 4.49
C TYR A 111 -2.03 -13.12 5.73
N GLU A 112 -1.20 -14.15 5.58
CA GLU A 112 -0.41 -14.72 6.66
C GLU A 112 0.55 -13.69 7.27
N ALA A 113 1.27 -12.93 6.45
CA ALA A 113 2.15 -11.87 6.91
C ALA A 113 1.37 -10.77 7.65
N MET A 114 0.19 -10.37 7.16
CA MET A 114 -0.68 -9.43 7.87
C MET A 114 -1.18 -9.98 9.20
N ARG A 115 -1.55 -11.27 9.24
CA ARG A 115 -2.01 -11.94 10.45
C ARG A 115 -0.93 -11.97 11.52
N GLU A 116 0.27 -12.41 11.15
CA GLU A 116 1.41 -12.42 12.07
C GLU A 116 1.74 -11.01 12.58
N ALA A 117 1.69 -10.00 11.71
CA ALA A 117 1.93 -8.61 12.11
C ALA A 117 0.84 -8.05 13.03
N ALA A 118 -0.44 -8.38 12.78
CA ALA A 118 -1.56 -8.00 13.64
C ALA A 118 -1.48 -8.67 15.01
N GLU A 119 -1.21 -9.98 15.04
CA GLU A 119 -1.03 -10.76 16.28
C GLU A 119 0.12 -10.21 17.12
N ALA A 120 1.26 -9.90 16.50
CA ALA A 120 2.41 -9.28 17.18
C ALA A 120 2.09 -7.90 17.79
N LYS A 121 1.03 -7.23 17.30
CA LYS A 121 0.52 -5.96 17.81
C LYS A 121 -0.69 -6.11 18.75
N GLY A 122 -1.13 -7.34 19.04
CA GLY A 122 -2.31 -7.61 19.85
C GLY A 122 -3.63 -7.21 19.19
N LEU A 123 -3.64 -7.12 17.86
CA LEU A 123 -4.82 -6.78 17.05
C LEU A 123 -5.47 -8.04 16.49
N GLN A 124 -6.79 -8.02 16.31
CA GLN A 124 -7.53 -9.08 15.62
C GLN A 124 -7.84 -8.65 14.19
N LEU A 125 -7.68 -9.57 13.24
CA LEU A 125 -8.21 -9.44 11.88
C LEU A 125 -9.64 -9.98 11.86
N GLU A 126 -10.52 -9.27 11.16
CA GLU A 126 -11.92 -9.64 10.94
C GLU A 126 -12.15 -10.06 9.49
#